data_AF-A0A0K0DGW5-F1
#
_entry.id   AF-A0A0K0DGW5-F1
#
_cell.length_a   1.000
_cell.length_b   1.000
_cell.length_c   1.000
_cell.angle_alpha   90.00
_cell.angle_beta   90.00
_cell.angle_gamma   90.00
#
_symmetry.space_group_name_H-M   'P 1'
#
loop_
_entity.id
_entity.type
_entity.pdbx_description
1 polymer ?
#
loop_
_entity_poly.entity_id
_entity_poly.type
_entity_poly.pdbx_seq_one_letter_code
_entity_poly.pdbx_strand_id
1 'polypeptide(L)'
;LAHGEMLNDNIIEFYLKYICARLVRQEYRDKVFVFNSFFYKKLTDKQPSISILNKNQRSSIGRFEWIKRNFANMKTWTKKVDIFNMDYLVLPINDEMHWFVTFAIFFYNIFLIIALHFR
;
A
#
# COMPACT_ATOMS: atom_id res chain seq x y z
N LEU A 1 -14.00 -1.87 -19.66
CA LEU A 1 -14.01 -0.46 -19.26
C LEU A 1 -14.41 0.35 -20.47
N ALA A 2 -15.45 1.16 -20.35
CA ALA A 2 -15.81 2.09 -21.40
C ALA A 2 -14.78 3.23 -21.47
N HIS A 3 -14.70 3.91 -22.60
CA HIS A 3 -13.79 5.04 -22.77
C HIS A 3 -14.14 6.16 -21.77
N GLY A 4 -13.15 6.61 -21.00
CA GLY A 4 -13.31 7.68 -20.00
C GLY A 4 -13.70 7.21 -18.58
N GLU A 5 -13.88 5.91 -18.35
CA GLU A 5 -14.11 5.38 -17.01
C GLU A 5 -12.82 5.26 -16.21
N MET A 6 -12.85 5.67 -14.93
CA MET A 6 -11.72 5.49 -14.02
C MET A 6 -11.59 4.04 -13.57
N LEU A 7 -10.35 3.60 -13.32
CA LEU A 7 -10.08 2.31 -12.69
C LEU A 7 -10.60 2.31 -11.26
N ASN A 8 -11.27 1.22 -10.87
CA ASN A 8 -11.71 0.98 -9.50
C ASN A 8 -10.83 -0.07 -8.80
N ASP A 9 -10.98 -0.17 -7.48
CA ASP A 9 -10.19 -1.08 -6.64
C ASP A 9 -10.26 -2.54 -7.10
N ASN A 10 -11.44 -3.02 -7.49
CA ASN A 10 -11.64 -4.40 -7.93
C ASN A 10 -10.87 -4.70 -9.21
N ILE A 11 -10.82 -3.74 -10.13
CA ILE A 11 -10.09 -3.89 -11.40
C ILE A 11 -8.59 -3.94 -11.14
N ILE A 12 -8.07 -3.01 -10.32
CA ILE A 12 -6.66 -3.00 -9.94
C ILE A 12 -6.28 -4.30 -9.23
N GLU A 13 -7.07 -4.73 -8.25
CA GLU A 13 -6.82 -5.96 -7.51
C GLU A 13 -6.85 -7.20 -8.41
N PHE A 14 -7.80 -7.27 -9.35
CA PHE A 14 -7.87 -8.34 -10.34
C PHE A 14 -6.60 -8.41 -11.19
N TYR A 15 -6.18 -7.28 -11.77
CA TYR A 15 -5.03 -7.28 -12.67
C TYR A 15 -3.71 -7.55 -11.95
N LEU A 16 -3.53 -7.05 -10.72
CA LEU A 16 -2.34 -7.38 -9.92
C LEU A 16 -2.27 -8.88 -9.61
N LYS A 17 -3.40 -9.50 -9.25
CA LYS A 17 -3.49 -10.95 -9.06
C LYS A 17 -3.24 -11.72 -10.36
N TYR A 18 -3.79 -11.24 -11.48
CA TYR A 18 -3.57 -11.84 -12.80
C TYR A 18 -2.09 -11.80 -13.19
N ILE A 19 -1.42 -10.65 -13.02
CA ILE A 19 0.01 -10.49 -13.30
C ILE A 19 0.82 -11.49 -12.45
N CYS A 20 0.55 -11.58 -11.14
CA CYS A 20 1.23 -12.54 -10.27
C CYS A 20 0.97 -14.00 -10.67
N ALA A 21 -0.26 -14.33 -11.05
CA ALA A 21 -0.63 -15.70 -11.39
C ALA A 21 -0.15 -16.14 -12.78
N ARG A 22 -0.04 -15.23 -13.75
CA ARG A 22 0.18 -15.58 -15.17
C ARG A 22 1.51 -15.08 -15.73
N LEU A 23 1.99 -13.92 -15.30
CA LEU A 23 3.16 -13.27 -15.90
C LEU A 23 4.42 -13.43 -15.02
N VAL A 24 4.27 -13.48 -13.70
CA VAL A 24 5.38 -13.78 -12.80
C VAL A 24 5.77 -15.26 -12.93
N ARG A 25 7.08 -15.53 -13.06
CA ARG A 25 7.62 -16.90 -13.12
C ARG A 25 7.26 -17.65 -11.84
N GLN A 26 6.93 -18.93 -11.99
CA GLN A 26 6.38 -19.76 -10.90
C GLN A 26 7.25 -19.73 -9.63
N GLU A 27 8.57 -19.76 -9.76
CA GLU A 27 9.53 -19.74 -8.65
C GLU A 27 9.51 -18.46 -7.78
N TYR A 28 8.93 -17.36 -8.27
CA TYR A 28 8.84 -16.09 -7.54
C TYR A 28 7.44 -15.80 -7.00
N ARG A 29 6.40 -16.56 -7.39
CA ARG A 29 5.00 -16.22 -7.05
C ARG A 29 4.76 -16.19 -5.55
N ASP A 30 5.31 -17.16 -4.82
CA ASP A 30 5.15 -17.26 -3.37
C ASP A 30 6.02 -16.26 -2.59
N LYS A 31 6.85 -15.48 -3.31
CA LYS A 31 7.69 -14.43 -2.75
C LYS A 31 7.15 -13.02 -2.98
N VAL A 32 6.00 -12.90 -3.65
CA VAL A 32 5.33 -11.64 -3.93
C VAL A 32 4.09 -11.55 -3.06
N PHE A 33 4.01 -10.54 -2.22
CA PHE A 33 2.81 -10.22 -1.48
C PHE A 33 2.16 -8.95 -2.00
N VAL A 34 0.88 -9.06 -2.39
CA VAL A 34 0.09 -7.93 -2.91
C VAL A 34 -0.88 -7.46 -1.84
N PHE A 35 -0.71 -6.23 -1.37
CA PHE A 35 -1.71 -5.56 -0.53
C PHE A 35 -2.93 -5.17 -1.37
N ASN A 36 -4.11 -5.12 -0.75
CA ASN A 36 -5.24 -4.43 -1.38
C ASN A 36 -5.05 -2.90 -1.30
N SER A 37 -5.77 -2.17 -2.16
CA SER A 37 -5.67 -0.70 -2.30
C SER A 37 -6.07 0.08 -1.04
N PHE A 38 -6.84 -0.53 -0.13
CA PHE A 38 -7.25 0.10 1.12
C PHE A 38 -6.16 0.11 2.18
N PHE A 39 -5.08 -0.67 2.03
CA PHE A 39 -3.99 -0.72 3.01
C PHE A 39 -3.37 0.67 3.22
N TYR A 40 -2.93 1.30 2.13
CA TYR A 40 -2.30 2.62 2.21
C TYR A 40 -3.28 3.68 2.71
N LYS A 41 -4.53 3.63 2.22
CA LYS A 41 -5.59 4.53 2.68
C LYS A 41 -5.80 4.41 4.19
N LYS A 42 -5.90 3.20 4.73
CA LYS A 42 -6.07 2.96 6.19
C LYS A 42 -4.84 3.42 6.99
N LEU A 43 -3.65 3.22 6.44
CA LEU A 43 -2.38 3.63 7.07
C LEU A 43 -2.25 5.15 7.16
N THR A 44 -2.81 5.88 6.18
CA THR A 44 -2.70 7.34 6.01
C THR A 44 -3.99 8.11 6.33
N ASP A 45 -5.07 7.40 6.64
CA ASP A 45 -6.43 7.93 6.85
C ASP A 45 -6.47 9.07 7.87
N LYS A 46 -6.78 10.30 7.48
CA LYS A 46 -6.61 11.46 8.37
C LYS A 46 -7.29 11.26 9.73
N GLN A 47 -6.63 11.72 10.80
CA GLN A 47 -7.27 11.85 12.11
C GLN A 47 -8.57 12.66 11.94
N PRO A 48 -9.72 12.23 12.49
CA PRO A 48 -10.89 13.09 12.51
C PRO A 48 -10.50 14.42 13.14
N SER A 49 -10.87 15.50 12.48
CA SER A 49 -10.55 16.86 12.89
C SER A 49 -11.11 17.13 14.28
N ILE A 50 -10.34 16.85 15.33
CA ILE A 50 -10.49 17.57 16.59
C ILE A 50 -9.84 18.91 16.33
N SER A 51 -10.66 19.85 15.87
CA SER A 51 -10.35 21.25 15.62
C SER A 51 -9.89 22.03 16.87
N ILE A 52 -9.47 21.35 17.96
CA ILE A 52 -9.20 21.98 19.27
C ILE A 52 -7.79 21.69 19.81
N LEU A 53 -7.03 20.71 19.32
CA LEU A 53 -5.70 20.43 19.88
C LEU A 53 -4.56 20.62 18.88
N ASN A 54 -3.96 21.82 18.98
CA ASN A 54 -2.60 22.17 18.59
C ASN A 54 -2.29 22.29 17.09
N LYS A 55 -2.27 23.54 16.61
CA LYS A 55 -1.68 24.00 15.34
C LYS A 55 -0.23 23.52 15.10
N ASN A 56 0.43 22.94 16.11
CA ASN A 56 1.79 22.40 16.05
C ASN A 56 1.89 20.93 15.56
N GLN A 57 0.76 20.28 15.25
CA GLN A 57 0.71 18.90 14.71
C GLN A 57 1.03 18.79 13.20
N ARG A 58 1.57 19.85 12.58
CA ARG A 58 2.17 19.78 11.23
C ARG A 58 3.62 19.28 11.24
N SER A 59 4.16 18.94 12.42
CA SER A 59 5.51 18.39 12.53
C SER A 59 5.57 16.96 11.97
N SER A 60 6.69 16.61 11.34
CA SER A 60 6.96 15.24 10.87
C SER A 60 6.82 14.19 11.97
N ILE A 61 7.09 14.59 13.22
CA ILE A 61 6.91 13.79 14.43
C ILE A 61 5.44 13.45 14.69
N GLY A 62 4.53 14.42 14.57
CA GLY A 62 3.09 14.19 14.73
C GLY A 62 2.54 13.19 13.69
N ARG A 63 2.98 13.33 12.43
CA ARG A 63 2.64 12.37 11.36
C ARG A 63 3.19 10.97 11.65
N PHE A 64 4.43 10.87 12.10
CA PHE A 64 5.06 9.59 12.43
C PHE A 64 4.33 8.85 13.56
N GLU A 65 4.06 9.54 14.68
CA GLU A 65 3.31 8.96 15.81
C GLU A 65 1.90 8.52 15.38
N TRP A 66 1.28 9.30 14.50
CA TRP A 66 -0.03 8.97 13.99
C TRP A 66 -0.01 7.71 13.09
N ILE A 67 0.93 7.61 12.16
CA ILE A 67 1.15 6.41 11.32
C ILE A 67 1.42 5.20 12.22
N LYS A 68 2.25 5.35 13.26
CA LYS A 68 2.59 4.30 14.21
C LYS A 68 1.35 3.77 14.95
N ARG A 69 0.44 4.66 15.36
CA ARG A 69 -0.84 4.26 15.97
C ARG A 69 -1.73 3.50 14.99
N ASN A 70 -1.85 3.99 13.76
CA ASN A 70 -2.65 3.33 12.73
C ASN A 70 -2.09 1.96 12.35
N PHE A 71 -0.77 1.85 12.25
CA PHE A 71 -0.08 0.57 12.02
C PHE A 71 -0.45 -0.47 13.08
N ALA A 72 -0.60 -0.09 14.35
CA ALA A 72 -1.04 -1.01 15.40
C ALA A 72 -2.44 -1.59 15.15
N ASN A 73 -3.33 -0.83 14.51
CA ASN A 73 -4.67 -1.26 14.12
C ASN A 73 -4.68 -2.11 12.83
N MET A 74 -3.56 -2.14 12.11
CA MET A 74 -3.42 -2.85 10.83
C MET A 74 -2.77 -4.23 10.99
N LYS A 75 -2.43 -4.64 12.22
CA LYS A 75 -1.83 -5.96 12.51
C LYS A 75 -2.65 -7.15 11.99
N THR A 76 -3.97 -7.00 11.83
CA THR A 76 -4.84 -8.06 11.28
C THR A 76 -4.60 -8.33 9.80
N TRP A 77 -4.08 -7.35 9.06
CA TRP A 77 -3.87 -7.43 7.62
C TRP A 77 -2.72 -8.34 7.23
N THR A 78 -1.73 -8.47 8.11
CA THR A 78 -0.58 -9.35 7.96
C THR A 78 -0.64 -10.53 8.94
N LYS A 79 -1.80 -10.80 9.56
CA LYS A 79 -1.91 -11.83 10.61
C LYS A 79 -1.64 -13.25 10.10
N LYS A 80 -1.96 -13.53 8.84
CA LYS A 80 -1.84 -14.87 8.22
C LYS A 80 -0.58 -15.02 7.36
N VAL A 81 0.24 -13.99 7.26
CA VAL A 81 1.35 -13.92 6.30
C VAL A 81 2.51 -13.15 6.92
N ASP A 82 3.67 -13.77 6.97
CA ASP A 82 4.89 -13.08 7.36
C ASP A 82 5.44 -12.31 6.16
N ILE A 83 5.11 -11.02 6.10
CA ILE A 83 5.52 -10.13 5.01
C ILE A 83 7.03 -9.86 4.98
N PHE A 84 7.76 -10.15 6.06
CA PHE A 84 9.21 -9.95 6.11
C PHE A 84 9.99 -11.06 5.40
N ASN A 85 9.35 -12.19 5.12
CA ASN A 85 9.91 -13.28 4.31
C ASN A 85 9.58 -13.13 2.81
N MET A 86 8.96 -12.02 2.41
CA MET A 86 8.60 -11.74 1.02
C MET A 86 9.71 -10.94 0.35
N ASP A 87 10.08 -11.32 -0.88
CA ASP A 87 11.07 -10.58 -1.67
C ASP A 87 10.47 -9.26 -2.18
N TYR A 88 9.16 -9.27 -2.52
CA TYR A 88 8.46 -8.13 -3.08
C TYR A 88 7.13 -7.86 -2.37
N LEU A 89 6.95 -6.65 -1.89
CA LEU A 89 5.66 -6.13 -1.46
C LEU A 89 5.10 -5.20 -2.53
N VAL A 90 3.89 -5.47 -3.00
CA VAL A 90 3.19 -4.66 -4.00
C VAL A 90 2.07 -3.88 -3.30
N LEU A 91 2.12 -2.57 -3.41
CA LEU A 91 1.18 -1.64 -2.79
C LEU A 91 0.49 -0.81 -3.88
N PRO A 92 -0.73 -1.19 -4.32
CA PRO A 92 -1.57 -0.29 -5.10
C PRO A 92 -2.01 0.88 -4.22
N ILE A 93 -1.88 2.09 -4.74
CA ILE A 93 -2.27 3.32 -4.06
C ILE A 93 -3.14 4.14 -5.00
N ASN A 94 -4.29 4.54 -4.46
CA ASN A 94 -5.17 5.52 -5.07
C ASN A 94 -5.13 6.77 -4.21
N ASP A 95 -4.59 7.85 -4.75
CA ASP A 95 -4.58 9.16 -4.10
C ASP A 95 -5.20 10.18 -5.07
N GLU A 96 -6.20 10.92 -4.61
CA GLU A 96 -6.89 11.94 -5.40
C GLU A 96 -7.31 11.50 -6.83
N MET A 97 -7.85 10.28 -6.98
CA MET A 97 -8.25 9.68 -8.27
C MET A 97 -7.08 9.32 -9.20
N HIS A 98 -5.85 9.37 -8.67
CA HIS A 98 -4.64 9.00 -9.38
C HIS A 98 -4.11 7.67 -8.86
N TRP A 99 -3.98 6.68 -9.75
CA TRP A 99 -3.46 5.35 -9.41
C TRP A 99 -1.95 5.24 -9.60
N PHE A 100 -1.28 4.67 -8.62
CA PHE A 100 0.12 4.27 -8.69
C PHE A 100 0.32 2.93 -7.99
N VAL A 101 1.34 2.19 -8.42
CA VAL A 101 1.73 0.94 -7.77
C VAL A 101 3.15 1.10 -7.27
N THR A 102 3.31 0.87 -5.98
CA THR A 102 4.60 0.96 -5.31
C THR A 102 5.10 -0.44 -4.98
N PHE A 103 6.37 -0.69 -5.24
CA PHE A 103 7.08 -1.90 -4.85
C PHE A 103 8.02 -1.58 -3.70
N ALA A 104 7.93 -2.35 -2.62
CA ALA A 104 8.94 -2.36 -1.57
C ALA A 104 9.71 -3.69 -1.64
N ILE A 105 11.03 -3.57 -1.65
CA ILE A 105 11.96 -4.71 -1.72
C ILE A 105 12.82 -4.69 -0.46
N PHE A 106 12.98 -5.84 0.17
CA PHE A 106 13.91 -6.03 1.29
C PHE A 106 15.26 -6.50 0.74
N PHE A 107 16.22 -5.59 0.60
CA PHE A 107 17.61 -5.96 0.27
C PHE A 107 18.50 -5.77 1.49
N TYR A 108 19.05 -6.85 2.05
CA TYR A 108 20.05 -6.78 3.14
C TYR A 108 19.67 -5.86 4.33
N ASN A 109 18.38 -5.82 4.73
CA ASN A 109 17.81 -4.89 5.75
C ASN A 109 17.65 -3.41 5.32
N ILE A 110 17.78 -3.10 4.02
CA ILE A 110 17.52 -1.77 3.44
C ILE A 110 16.21 -1.82 2.63
N PHE A 111 15.30 -0.88 2.90
CA PHE A 111 14.04 -0.70 2.16
C PHE A 111 14.28 0.15 0.91
N LEU A 112 14.04 -0.41 -0.28
CA LEU A 112 13.97 0.35 -1.53
C LEU A 112 12.51 0.46 -1.98
N ILE A 113 12.03 1.69 -2.20
CA ILE A 113 10.67 1.99 -2.67
C ILE A 113 10.74 2.42 -4.14
N ILE A 114 10.14 1.64 -5.04
CA ILE A 114 9.99 1.98 -6.46
C ILE A 114 8.52 2.28 -6.72
N ALA A 115 8.17 3.51 -7.11
CA ALA A 115 6.82 3.88 -7.51
C ALA A 115 6.68 3.88 -9.03
N LEU A 116 5.74 3.08 -9.57
CA LEU A 116 5.32 3.11 -10.97
C LEU A 116 3.99 3.85 -11.09
N HIS A 117 3.93 4.80 -12.02
CA HIS A 117 2.78 5.68 -12.25
C HIS A 117 1.96 5.13 -13.43
N PHE A 118 0.67 4.86 -13.20
CA PHE A 118 -0.26 4.45 -14.26
C PHE A 118 -1.11 5.68 -14.62
N ARG A 119 -1.15 6.04 -15.91
CA ARG A 119 -2.04 7.06 -16.46
C ARG A 119 -3.19 6.39 -17.20
#